data_AF-A0AA43KUP3-F1
#
_entry.id   AF-A0AA43KUP3-F1
#
_cell.length_a   1.000
_cell.length_b   1.000
_cell.length_c   1.000
_cell.angle_alpha   90.00
_cell.angle_beta   90.00
_cell.angle_gamma   90.00
#
_symmetry.space_group_name_H-M   'P 1'
#
loop_
_entity.id
_entity.type
_entity.pdbx_description
1 polymer ?
#
loop_
_entity_poly.entity_id
_entity_poly.type
_entity_poly.pdbx_seq_one_letter_code
_entity_poly.pdbx_strand_id
1 'polypeptide(L)' 'MDSILKNWNLIRIVRLLLGIAAIIYSITSKNYIFLFLGGMLLFQAIMNISCCGSERCHTGNKQKENIYGDQIKKYKPD' A
#
# COMPACT_ATOMS: atom_id res chain seq x y z
N MET A 1 -23.31 7.79 -4.85
CA MET A 1 -22.69 7.61 -3.53
C MET A 1 -21.67 6.47 -3.62
N ASP A 2 -20.76 6.49 -4.59
CA ASP A 2 -20.11 5.24 -5.08
C ASP A 2 -18.60 5.39 -5.36
N SER A 3 -17.92 6.29 -4.66
CA SER A 3 -16.45 6.42 -4.80
C SER A 3 -15.67 5.57 -3.80
N ILE A 4 -16.28 5.17 -2.68
CA ILE A 4 -15.62 4.38 -1.63
C ILE A 4 -15.37 2.93 -2.07
N LEU A 5 -16.21 2.37 -2.94
CA LEU A 5 -16.04 1.02 -3.51
C LEU A 5 -15.14 0.97 -4.74
N LYS A 6 -14.83 2.12 -5.37
CA LYS A 6 -14.17 2.11 -6.69
C LYS A 6 -12.67 1.83 -6.61
N ASN A 7 -12.02 2.12 -5.48
CA ASN A 7 -10.57 1.97 -5.32
C ASN A 7 -10.14 1.33 -4.00
N TRP A 8 -11.10 1.03 -3.14
CA TRP A 8 -10.84 0.36 -1.87
C TRP A 8 -11.24 -1.11 -2.04
N ASN A 9 -10.27 -1.98 -1.83
CA ASN A 9 -10.41 -3.40 -1.50
C ASN A 9 -9.95 -4.43 -2.55
N LEU A 10 -9.73 -4.11 -3.84
CA LEU A 10 -9.20 -5.14 -4.77
C LEU A 10 -7.83 -5.68 -4.33
N ILE A 11 -6.88 -4.80 -3.99
CA ILE A 11 -5.56 -5.22 -3.50
C ILE A 11 -5.64 -5.96 -2.15
N ARG A 12 -6.63 -5.63 -1.32
CA ARG A 12 -6.84 -6.28 -0.02
C ARG A 12 -7.47 -7.65 -0.17
N ILE A 13 -8.43 -7.80 -1.07
CA ILE A 13 -9.05 -9.08 -1.42
C ILE A 13 -8.00 -10.02 -2.00
N VAL A 14 -7.17 -9.54 -2.93
CA VAL A 14 -6.05 -10.33 -3.49
C VAL A 14 -5.08 -10.73 -2.38
N ARG A 15 -4.71 -9.81 -1.48
CA ARG A 15 -3.81 -10.12 -0.35
C ARG A 15 -4.42 -11.10 0.66
N LEU A 16 -5.72 -11.01 0.93
CA LEU A 16 -6.49 -11.97 1.73
C LEU A 16 -6.44 -13.36 1.11
N LEU A 17 -6.75 -13.47 -0.19
CA LEU A 17 -6.73 -14.73 -0.92
C LEU A 17 -5.33 -15.36 -0.94
N LEU A 18 -4.29 -14.56 -1.18
CA LEU A 18 -2.89 -15.03 -1.13
C LEU A 18 -2.49 -15.52 0.26
N GLY A 19 -2.88 -14.82 1.32
CA GLY A 19 -2.61 -15.24 2.70
C GLY A 19 -3.29 -16.57 3.04
N ILE A 20 -4.55 -16.75 2.64
CA ILE A 20 -5.29 -18.01 2.82
C ILE A 20 -4.62 -19.15 2.04
N ALA A 21 -4.27 -18.91 0.77
CA ALA A 21 -3.58 -19.90 -0.05
C ALA A 21 -2.22 -20.31 0.55
N ALA A 22 -1.47 -19.35 1.09
CA ALA A 22 -0.20 -19.62 1.76
C ALA A 22 -0.36 -20.47 3.04
N ILE A 23 -1.43 -20.24 3.82
CA ILE A 23 -1.74 -21.09 4.98
C ILE A 23 -2.10 -22.50 4.55
N ILE A 24 -2.94 -22.68 3.53
CA ILE A 24 -3.32 -24.00 3.01
C ILE A 24 -2.06 -24.75 2.55
N TYR A 25 -1.20 -24.08 1.79
CA TYR A 25 0.06 -24.66 1.33
C TYR A 25 1.00 -25.02 2.49
N SER A 26 1.09 -24.18 3.51
CA SER A 26 1.90 -24.44 4.70
C SER A 26 1.48 -25.73 5.43
N ILE A 27 0.17 -25.99 5.51
CA ILE A 27 -0.36 -27.21 6.13
C ILE A 27 0.06 -28.45 5.31
N THR A 28 -0.04 -28.39 3.98
CA THR A 28 0.38 -29.49 3.10
C THR A 28 1.88 -29.77 3.19
N SER A 29 2.70 -28.71 3.21
CA SER A 29 4.17 -28.85 3.29
C SER A 29 4.70 -29.10 4.70
N LYS A 30 3.85 -29.09 5.75
CA LYS A 30 4.23 -29.17 7.18
C LYS A 30 5.29 -28.15 7.61
N ASN A 31 5.48 -27.08 6.85
CA ASN A 31 6.49 -26.06 7.11
C ASN A 31 5.85 -24.90 7.87
N TYR A 32 6.12 -24.84 9.19
CA TYR A 32 5.59 -23.82 10.10
C TYR A 32 6.04 -22.39 9.76
N ILE A 33 7.17 -22.22 9.05
CA ILE A 33 7.65 -20.91 8.58
C ILE A 33 6.62 -20.24 7.66
N PHE A 34 5.98 -21.02 6.78
CA PHE A 34 4.98 -20.51 5.85
C PHE A 34 3.66 -20.20 6.55
N LEU A 35 3.35 -20.90 7.64
CA LEU A 35 2.19 -20.62 8.49
C LEU A 35 2.33 -19.24 9.14
N PHE A 36 3.50 -18.95 9.71
CA PHE A 36 3.80 -17.68 10.34
C PHE A 36 3.74 -16.52 9.32
N LEU A 37 4.38 -16.68 8.16
CA LEU A 37 4.34 -15.68 7.08
C LEU A 37 2.93 -15.48 6.53
N GLY A 38 2.19 -16.57 6.26
CA GLY A 38 0.81 -16.51 5.79
C GLY A 38 -0.13 -15.83 6.79
N GLY A 39 0.02 -16.16 8.08
CA GLY A 39 -0.72 -15.53 9.18
C GLY A 39 -0.41 -14.04 9.31
N MET A 40 0.86 -13.64 9.20
CA MET A 40 1.27 -12.23 9.25
C MET A 40 0.71 -11.44 8.06
N LEU A 41 0.67 -12.02 6.86
CA LEU A 41 0.08 -11.40 5.67
C LEU A 41 -1.45 -11.25 5.79
N LEU A 42 -2.12 -12.26 6.34
CA LEU A 42 -3.55 -12.23 6.64
C LEU A 42 -3.89 -11.17 7.68
N PHE A 43 -3.11 -11.10 8.76
CA PHE A 43 -3.27 -10.10 9.80
C PHE A 43 -3.11 -8.67 9.25
N GLN A 44 -2.10 -8.44 8.41
CA GLN A 44 -1.91 -7.16 7.72
C GLN A 44 -3.08 -6.82 6.79
N ALA A 45 -3.66 -7.82 6.11
CA ALA A 45 -4.80 -7.61 5.22
C ALA A 45 -6.08 -7.24 5.99
N ILE A 46 -6.32 -7.88 7.14
CA ILE A 46 -7.47 -7.62 8.02
C ILE A 46 -7.35 -6.25 8.69
N MET A 47 -6.19 -5.96 9.26
CA MET A 47 -5.96 -4.71 10.00
C MET A 47 -5.80 -3.50 9.07
N ASN A 48 -5.77 -3.71 7.74
CA ASN A 48 -5.41 -2.68 6.75
C ASN A 48 -4.08 -1.95 7.08
N ILE A 49 -3.25 -2.55 7.92
CA ILE A 49 -1.95 -2.03 8.29
C ILE A 49 -0.97 -2.68 7.33
N SER A 50 -0.46 -1.88 6.40
CA SER A 50 0.64 -2.29 5.53
C SER A 50 1.93 -1.69 6.08
N CYS A 51 2.86 -2.55 6.50
CA CYS A 51 4.15 -2.10 7.04
C CYS A 51 4.95 -1.24 6.03
N CYS A 52 4.74 -1.49 4.74
CA CYS A 52 5.31 -0.74 3.61
C CYS A 52 4.21 -0.09 2.74
N GLY A 53 3.12 0.39 3.35
CA GLY A 53 2.06 1.11 2.65
C GLY A 53 2.59 2.40 2.04
N SER A 54 2.42 2.56 0.72
CA SER A 54 2.78 3.74 -0.08
C SER A 54 2.02 5.03 0.28
N GLU A 55 1.26 5.04 1.38
CA GLU A 55 0.47 6.19 1.84
C GLU A 55 1.28 7.25 2.61
N ARG A 56 2.57 7.01 2.91
CA ARG A 56 3.41 8.01 3.62
C ARG A 56 4.20 8.96 2.73
N CYS A 57 4.20 8.77 1.41
CA CYS A 57 4.64 9.78 0.44
C CYS A 57 3.51 10.11 -0.54
N HIS A 58 2.31 10.40 -0.03
CA HIS A 58 1.32 11.10 -0.83
C HIS A 58 1.70 12.58 -0.86
N THR A 59 2.49 13.00 -1.85
CA THR A 59 2.46 14.40 -2.27
C THR A 59 1.06 14.62 -2.82
N GLY A 60 0.13 15.06 -1.95
CA GLY A 60 -1.17 15.50 -2.41
C GLY A 60 -0.96 16.47 -3.57
N ASN A 61 -1.78 16.34 -4.61
CA ASN A 61 -1.86 17.27 -5.75
C ASN A 61 -2.36 18.65 -5.29
N LYS A 62 -1.82 19.19 -4.20
CA LYS A 62 -1.87 20.62 -3.95
C LYS A 62 -0.93 21.20 -4.99
N GLN A 63 -1.52 21.73 -6.06
CA GLN A 63 -0.88 22.67 -6.96
C GLN A 63 0.01 23.56 -6.09
N LYS A 64 1.32 23.45 -6.27
CA LYS A 64 2.29 24.27 -5.53
C LYS A 64 2.00 25.70 -5.95
N GLU A 65 1.20 26.41 -5.17
CA GLU A 65 1.18 27.85 -5.25
C GLU A 65 2.62 28.27 -4.97
N ASN A 66 3.28 28.85 -5.97
CA ASN A 66 4.68 29.21 -5.86
C ASN A 66 4.80 30.39 -4.89
N ILE A 67 4.79 30.09 -3.58
CA ILE A 67 4.89 31.09 -2.50
C ILE A 67 6.19 31.91 -2.64
N TYR A 68 7.21 31.36 -3.31
CA TYR A 68 8.50 32.00 -3.57
C TYR A 68 8.70 32.40 -5.04
N GLY A 69 7.65 32.43 -5.86
CA GLY A 69 7.76 32.77 -7.29
C GLY A 69 8.37 34.16 -7.55
N ASP A 70 8.18 35.09 -6.61
CA ASP A 70 8.77 36.43 -6.64
C ASP A 70 10.27 36.43 -6.24
N GLN A 71 10.68 35.48 -5.41
CA GLN A 71 12.03 35.41 -4.83
C GLN A 71 13.02 34.62 -5.70
N ILE A 72 12.53 33.72 -6.57
CA ILE A 72 13.40 32.87 -7.40
C ILE A 72 13.57 33.51 -8.78
N LYS A 73 14.68 34.21 -8.99
CA LYS A 73 15.07 34.65 -10.33
C LYS A 73 15.29 33.42 -11.22
N LYS A 74 14.54 33.35 -12.32
CA LYS A 74 14.63 32.27 -13.30
C LYS A 74 16.04 32.26 -13.91
N TYR A 75 16.78 31.17 -13.69
CA TYR A 75 18.11 30.98 -14.26
C TYR A 75 18.03 31.04 -15.79
N LYS A 76 18.84 31.91 -16.40
CA LYS A 76 18.98 32.04 -17.85
C LYS A 76 20.39 31.52 -18.18
N PRO A 77 20.52 30.33 -18.80
CA PRO A 77 21.82 29.89 -19.30
C PRO A 77 22.24 30.80 -20.47
N ASP A 78 23.49 31.25 -20.45
CA ASP A 78 24.15 31.97 -21.54
C ASP A 78 24.36 31.06 -22.77
#